data_AF-A0A842PVN1-F1
#
_entry.id   AF-A0A842PVN1-F1
#
_cell.length_a   1.000
_cell.length_b   1.000
_cell.length_c   1.000
_cell.angle_alpha   90.00
_cell.angle_beta   90.00
_cell.angle_gamma   90.00
#
_symmetry.space_group_name_H-M   'P 1'
#
loop_
_entity.id
_entity.type
_entity.pdbx_description
1 polymer ?
#
loop_
_entity_poly.entity_id
_entity_poly.type
_entity_poly.pdbx_seq_one_letter_code
_entity_poly.pdbx_strand_id
1 'polypeptide(L)'
;MTRERQNRPDRTDAPTAAAAPSLRPAPDATAVVLAGGESTRFGPGHKALATLDGEPLIRRVVGTLRAVAGRPPIVAVRTADQRERLAQALPRDWDVRFVRDEPRLAGPLAGVTAAADTVTTSWLFVAGCDMPLLEPHAVAALFECAARSDGDRDRDRHVSADGDRPSPPAIVPVSERGHEPLHALYRRAAVRDNVSELAPDDGLGALLNRLDGVEYVGFDALPESVDRSVTNVNTRTELARVAAGDEVRR
;
A
#
# COMPACT_ATOMS: atom_id res chain seq x y z
N MET A 1 -69.70 18.09 -29.47
CA MET A 1 -69.19 18.96 -28.39
C MET A 1 -68.17 18.17 -27.61
N THR A 2 -66.93 18.24 -28.08
CA THR A 2 -65.83 17.31 -27.75
C THR A 2 -65.03 17.87 -26.59
N ARG A 3 -64.87 17.06 -25.53
CA ARG A 3 -64.18 17.44 -24.28
C ARG A 3 -62.67 17.45 -24.47
N GLU A 4 -62.05 18.54 -24.05
CA GLU A 4 -60.60 18.74 -23.96
C GLU A 4 -59.98 17.72 -22.98
N ARG A 5 -58.93 17.03 -23.44
CA ARG A 5 -58.04 16.23 -22.58
C ARG A 5 -56.82 17.07 -22.24
N GLN A 6 -56.67 17.37 -20.95
CA GLN A 6 -55.48 17.98 -20.38
C GLN A 6 -54.27 17.07 -20.57
N ASN A 7 -53.23 17.64 -21.16
CA ASN A 7 -51.92 17.05 -21.37
C ASN A 7 -51.10 17.22 -20.06
N ARG A 8 -50.66 16.12 -19.46
CA ARG A 8 -49.81 16.08 -18.25
C ARG A 8 -48.37 15.91 -18.71
N PRO A 9 -47.43 16.80 -18.34
CA PRO A 9 -46.05 16.67 -18.81
C PRO A 9 -45.34 15.51 -18.12
N ASP A 10 -44.48 14.89 -18.92
CA ASP A 10 -43.67 13.70 -18.69
C ASP A 10 -42.77 13.84 -17.46
N ARG A 11 -42.64 12.75 -16.69
CA ARG A 11 -41.71 12.69 -15.56
C ARG A 11 -40.31 12.52 -16.14
N THR A 12 -39.51 13.57 -16.05
CA THR A 12 -38.08 13.56 -16.33
C THR A 12 -37.40 12.43 -15.56
N ASP A 13 -36.83 11.47 -16.29
CA ASP A 13 -35.91 10.47 -15.76
C ASP A 13 -34.71 11.19 -15.13
N ALA A 14 -34.64 11.16 -13.80
CA ALA A 14 -33.45 11.56 -13.08
C ALA A 14 -32.37 10.49 -13.28
N PRO A 15 -31.11 10.87 -13.54
CA PRO A 15 -30.03 9.90 -13.69
C PRO A 15 -29.84 9.16 -12.38
N THR A 16 -29.92 7.83 -12.43
CA THR A 16 -29.58 6.92 -11.32
C THR A 16 -28.17 7.25 -10.86
N ALA A 17 -28.07 7.88 -9.68
CA ALA A 17 -26.82 8.06 -8.99
C ALA A 17 -26.15 6.68 -8.87
N ALA A 18 -24.95 6.55 -9.44
CA ALA A 18 -24.11 5.38 -9.27
C ALA A 18 -24.03 5.10 -7.76
N ALA A 19 -24.46 3.91 -7.36
CA ALA A 19 -24.40 3.49 -5.97
C ALA A 19 -22.97 3.63 -5.48
N ALA A 20 -22.78 4.36 -4.37
CA ALA A 20 -21.49 4.43 -3.70
C ALA A 20 -20.98 3.00 -3.46
N PRO A 21 -19.70 2.70 -3.73
CA PRO A 21 -19.16 1.37 -3.48
C PRO A 21 -19.43 1.03 -2.02
N SER A 22 -20.13 -0.07 -1.79
CA SER A 22 -20.30 -0.63 -0.45
C SER A 22 -18.90 -0.87 0.11
N LEU A 23 -18.45 -0.05 1.07
CA LEU A 23 -17.19 -0.27 1.78
C LEU A 23 -17.30 -1.63 2.45
N ARG A 24 -16.76 -2.66 1.81
CA ARG A 24 -16.41 -3.88 2.51
C ARG A 24 -15.45 -3.48 3.64
N PRO A 25 -15.52 -4.10 4.82
CA PRO A 25 -14.53 -3.84 5.84
C PRO A 25 -13.14 -4.08 5.23
N ALA A 26 -12.23 -3.13 5.46
CA ALA A 26 -10.84 -3.27 5.04
C ALA A 26 -10.30 -4.63 5.53
N PRO A 27 -9.43 -5.29 4.75
CA PRO A 27 -8.89 -6.58 5.13
C PRO A 27 -8.15 -6.45 6.46
N ASP A 28 -7.94 -7.57 7.14
CA ASP A 28 -7.12 -7.59 8.33
C ASP A 28 -5.63 -7.36 7.98
N ALA A 29 -5.26 -6.08 7.82
CA ALA A 29 -3.97 -5.64 7.30
C ALA A 29 -3.28 -4.65 8.23
N THR A 30 -1.96 -4.77 8.40
CA THR A 30 -1.12 -3.72 9.00
C THR A 30 -0.28 -3.07 7.91
N ALA A 31 -0.28 -1.73 7.87
CA ALA A 31 0.63 -1.00 6.99
C ALA A 31 2.06 -0.99 7.57
N VAL A 32 3.04 -1.23 6.72
CA VAL A 32 4.48 -1.28 7.01
C VAL A 32 5.18 -0.23 6.16
N VAL A 33 5.77 0.76 6.83
CA VAL A 33 6.56 1.81 6.21
C VAL A 33 8.03 1.49 6.36
N LEU A 34 8.72 1.32 5.23
CA LEU A 34 10.13 0.99 5.19
C LEU A 34 10.98 2.28 5.20
N ALA A 35 11.69 2.49 6.30
CA ALA A 35 12.52 3.67 6.54
C ALA A 35 13.98 3.32 6.91
N GLY A 36 14.39 2.06 6.70
CA GLY A 36 15.75 1.56 7.03
C GLY A 36 16.87 1.94 6.05
N GLY A 37 16.56 2.56 4.91
CA GLY A 37 17.55 2.90 3.88
C GLY A 37 18.56 3.99 4.32
N GLU A 38 19.83 3.81 3.97
CA GLU A 38 20.92 4.75 4.33
C GLU A 38 20.87 6.07 3.58
N SER A 39 20.00 6.21 2.58
CA SER A 39 19.79 7.47 1.85
C SER A 39 21.05 8.03 1.19
N THR A 40 22.04 7.18 0.88
CA THR A 40 23.37 7.60 0.36
C THR A 40 23.28 8.44 -0.91
N ARG A 41 22.28 8.21 -1.76
CA ARG A 41 22.00 8.98 -2.99
C ARG A 41 21.23 10.28 -2.74
N PHE A 42 20.64 10.47 -1.56
CA PHE A 42 19.85 11.64 -1.19
C PHE A 42 20.72 12.80 -0.68
N GLY A 43 22.02 12.57 -0.51
CA GLY A 43 22.96 13.54 0.05
C GLY A 43 22.88 13.61 1.58
N PRO A 44 23.38 14.69 2.21
CA PRO A 44 23.43 14.79 3.67
C PRO A 44 22.03 14.82 4.29
N GLY A 45 21.87 14.14 5.43
CA GLY A 45 20.63 14.02 6.19
C GLY A 45 19.84 12.73 5.90
N HIS A 46 18.71 12.56 6.56
CA HIS A 46 17.85 11.38 6.39
C HIS A 46 16.75 11.67 5.36
N LYS A 47 16.65 10.89 4.28
CA LYS A 47 15.62 11.03 3.22
C LYS A 47 14.21 11.12 3.79
N ALA A 48 13.90 10.24 4.75
CA ALA A 48 12.60 10.18 5.42
C ALA A 48 12.20 11.49 6.14
N LEU A 49 13.17 12.34 6.51
CA LEU A 49 12.96 13.64 7.16
C LEU A 49 13.00 14.82 6.18
N ALA A 50 13.32 14.58 4.90
CA ALA A 50 13.20 15.61 3.88
C ALA A 50 11.74 16.06 3.78
N THR A 51 11.51 17.31 3.40
CA THR A 51 10.19 17.89 3.35
C THR A 51 9.69 18.04 1.92
N LEU A 52 8.43 17.67 1.70
CA LEU A 52 7.64 18.04 0.53
C LEU A 52 6.55 18.98 1.03
N ASP A 53 6.40 20.16 0.42
CA ASP A 53 5.50 21.26 0.85
C ASP A 53 5.53 21.53 2.38
N GLY A 54 6.73 21.51 2.96
CA GLY A 54 6.93 21.74 4.41
C GLY A 54 6.63 20.55 5.32
N GLU A 55 6.16 19.41 4.79
CA GLU A 55 5.85 18.21 5.57
C GLU A 55 6.89 17.09 5.34
N PRO A 56 7.44 16.46 6.42
CA PRO A 56 8.37 15.34 6.29
C PRO A 56 7.79 14.17 5.48
N LEU A 57 8.60 13.54 4.62
CA LEU A 57 8.14 12.42 3.78
C LEU A 57 7.56 11.28 4.62
N ILE A 58 8.22 10.92 5.74
CA ILE A 58 7.72 9.90 6.66
C ILE A 58 6.34 10.23 7.21
N ARG A 59 6.09 11.51 7.52
CA ARG A 59 4.84 11.97 8.10
C ARG A 59 3.71 11.88 7.08
N ARG A 60 3.98 12.24 5.82
CA ARG A 60 3.03 12.08 4.70
C ARG A 60 2.62 10.61 4.54
N VAL A 61 3.59 9.71 4.39
CA VAL A 61 3.34 8.28 4.15
C VAL A 61 2.60 7.65 5.32
N VAL A 62 3.05 7.88 6.56
CA VAL A 62 2.40 7.34 7.77
C VAL A 62 0.99 7.92 7.93
N GLY A 63 0.80 9.22 7.65
CA GLY A 63 -0.50 9.89 7.73
C GLY A 63 -1.52 9.27 6.77
N THR A 64 -1.14 9.09 5.49
CA THR A 64 -1.97 8.42 4.49
C THR A 64 -2.35 7.01 4.94
N LEU A 65 -1.37 6.21 5.36
CA LEU A 65 -1.60 4.80 5.70
C LEU A 65 -2.45 4.63 6.96
N ARG A 66 -2.25 5.48 7.97
CA ARG A 66 -3.07 5.49 9.18
C ARG A 66 -4.54 5.77 8.83
N ALA A 67 -4.80 6.72 7.92
CA ALA A 67 -6.15 7.09 7.53
C ALA A 67 -6.87 5.94 6.80
N VAL A 68 -6.16 5.19 5.94
CA VAL A 68 -6.76 4.11 5.14
C VAL A 68 -6.87 2.78 5.88
N ALA A 69 -5.85 2.41 6.68
CA ALA A 69 -5.82 1.10 7.35
C ALA A 69 -6.65 1.01 8.64
N GLY A 70 -7.12 2.15 9.16
CA GLY A 70 -7.91 2.19 10.39
C GLY A 70 -7.15 1.69 11.63
N ARG A 71 -5.82 1.55 11.54
CA ARG A 71 -4.93 1.15 12.64
C ARG A 71 -3.54 1.79 12.47
N PRO A 72 -2.75 1.94 13.56
CA PRO A 72 -1.42 2.53 13.47
C PRO A 72 -0.48 1.71 12.57
N PRO A 73 0.22 2.35 11.61
CA PRO A 73 1.27 1.70 10.85
C PRO A 73 2.47 1.28 11.72
N ILE A 74 3.24 0.32 11.21
CA ILE A 74 4.58 0.01 11.70
C ILE A 74 5.61 0.70 10.83
N VAL A 75 6.63 1.31 11.43
CA VAL A 75 7.79 1.84 10.72
C VAL A 75 9.00 0.94 10.98
N ALA A 76 9.55 0.36 9.93
CA ALA A 76 10.78 -0.44 10.00
C ALA A 76 12.01 0.45 9.80
N VAL A 77 12.98 0.33 10.71
CA VAL A 77 14.22 1.12 10.72
C VAL A 77 15.44 0.24 10.96
N ARG A 78 16.59 0.66 10.48
CA ARG A 78 17.86 -0.07 10.65
C ARG A 78 18.53 0.22 11.99
N THR A 79 18.45 1.47 12.46
CA THR A 79 19.18 1.95 13.65
C THR A 79 18.28 2.60 14.69
N ALA A 80 18.76 2.63 15.94
CA ALA A 80 18.07 3.33 17.03
C ALA A 80 18.03 4.86 16.83
N ASP A 81 19.06 5.44 16.21
CA ASP A 81 19.09 6.86 15.85
C ASP A 81 18.00 7.20 14.81
N GLN A 82 17.81 6.35 13.80
CA GLN A 82 16.70 6.49 12.85
C GLN A 82 15.35 6.43 13.58
N ARG A 83 15.15 5.45 14.48
CA ARG A 83 13.93 5.36 15.30
C ARG A 83 13.65 6.68 16.03
N GLU A 84 14.65 7.20 16.74
CA GLU A 84 14.49 8.39 17.57
C GLU A 84 14.12 9.62 16.74
N ARG A 85 14.86 9.88 15.65
CA ARG A 85 14.60 11.03 14.79
C ARG A 85 13.24 10.96 14.11
N LEU A 86 12.86 9.78 13.61
CA LEU A 86 11.56 9.60 12.96
C LEU A 86 10.39 9.70 13.96
N ALA A 87 10.56 9.20 15.18
CA ALA A 87 9.57 9.36 16.24
C ALA A 87 9.36 10.84 16.61
N GLN A 88 10.41 11.67 16.56
CA GLN A 88 10.29 13.13 16.79
C GLN A 88 9.55 13.85 15.66
N ALA A 89 9.59 13.33 14.43
CA ALA A 89 8.90 13.91 13.27
C ALA A 89 7.41 13.52 13.16
N LEU A 90 6.97 12.53 13.94
CA LEU A 90 5.61 12.00 13.92
C LEU A 90 4.80 12.46 15.14
N PRO A 91 3.50 12.78 15.00
CA PRO A 91 2.64 13.08 16.14
C PRO A 91 2.56 11.91 17.12
N ARG A 92 2.65 12.21 18.43
CA ARG A 92 2.64 11.19 19.49
C ARG A 92 1.31 10.45 19.59
N ASP A 93 0.21 11.10 19.24
CA ASP A 93 -1.14 10.54 19.23
C ASP A 93 -1.42 9.59 18.06
N TRP A 94 -0.47 9.44 17.12
CA TRP A 94 -0.60 8.48 16.02
C TRP A 94 -0.26 7.04 16.42
N ASP A 95 0.29 6.82 17.62
CA ASP A 95 0.64 5.50 18.18
C ASP A 95 1.47 4.62 17.21
N VAL A 96 2.40 5.26 16.49
CA VAL A 96 3.23 4.61 15.49
C VAL A 96 4.21 3.67 16.18
N ARG A 97 4.17 2.39 15.82
CA ARG A 97 5.09 1.38 16.33
C ARG A 97 6.33 1.30 15.45
N PHE A 98 7.49 1.09 16.06
CA PHE A 98 8.76 0.94 15.36
C PHE A 98 9.30 -0.46 15.55
N VAL A 99 9.82 -1.04 14.47
CA VAL A 99 10.56 -2.31 14.49
C VAL A 99 11.96 -2.11 13.93
N ARG A 100 12.91 -2.91 14.41
CA ARG A 100 14.25 -2.94 13.83
C ARG A 100 14.28 -3.97 12.72
N ASP A 101 14.86 -3.61 11.58
CA ASP A 101 15.08 -4.53 10.45
C ASP A 101 15.69 -5.85 10.92
N GLU A 102 15.26 -6.98 10.32
CA GLU A 102 15.81 -8.31 10.60
C GLU A 102 17.32 -8.34 10.27
N PRO A 103 18.20 -8.51 11.28
CA PRO A 103 19.65 -8.36 11.09
C PRO A 103 20.29 -9.32 10.08
N ARG A 104 19.66 -10.46 9.78
CA ARG A 104 20.17 -11.44 8.80
C ARG A 104 19.88 -11.06 7.35
N LEU A 105 19.05 -10.05 7.11
CA LEU A 105 18.57 -9.65 5.78
C LEU A 105 18.95 -8.20 5.48
N ALA A 106 18.91 -7.85 4.20
CA ALA A 106 19.12 -6.50 3.72
C ALA A 106 17.86 -5.93 3.04
N GLY A 107 17.90 -4.60 2.83
CA GLY A 107 16.90 -3.90 2.04
C GLY A 107 15.46 -3.99 2.58
N PRO A 108 14.47 -3.76 1.71
CA PRO A 108 13.04 -3.82 2.06
C PRO A 108 12.60 -5.10 2.74
N LEU A 109 13.16 -6.26 2.33
CA LEU A 109 12.78 -7.55 2.87
C LEU A 109 13.06 -7.64 4.38
N ALA A 110 14.18 -7.08 4.85
CA ALA A 110 14.53 -7.07 6.27
C ALA A 110 13.46 -6.37 7.13
N GLY A 111 12.91 -5.25 6.65
CA GLY A 111 11.86 -4.51 7.34
C GLY A 111 10.50 -5.20 7.29
N VAL A 112 10.14 -5.80 6.14
CA VAL A 112 8.90 -6.57 5.99
C VAL A 112 8.90 -7.81 6.90
N THR A 113 10.03 -8.53 6.97
CA THR A 113 10.19 -9.68 7.87
C THR A 113 10.06 -9.29 9.34
N ALA A 114 10.73 -8.22 9.77
CA ALA A 114 10.62 -7.73 11.14
C ALA A 114 9.18 -7.32 11.50
N ALA A 115 8.46 -6.71 10.56
CA ALA A 115 7.04 -6.39 10.75
C ALA A 115 6.19 -7.67 10.84
N ALA A 116 6.42 -8.65 9.97
CA ALA A 116 5.68 -9.91 9.93
C ALA A 116 5.77 -10.69 11.26
N ASP A 117 6.91 -10.64 11.94
CA ASP A 117 7.11 -11.30 13.23
C ASP A 117 6.45 -10.59 14.42
N THR A 118 6.08 -9.32 14.27
CA THR A 118 5.54 -8.49 15.37
C THR A 118 4.04 -8.25 15.29
N VAL A 119 3.45 -8.33 14.09
CA VAL A 119 2.00 -8.18 13.91
C VAL A 119 1.29 -9.52 13.98
N THR A 120 -0.01 -9.48 14.26
CA THR A 120 -0.90 -10.65 14.20
C THR A 120 -1.80 -10.63 12.96
N THR A 121 -1.81 -9.52 12.21
CA THR A 121 -2.72 -9.30 11.09
C THR A 121 -2.37 -10.18 9.91
N SER A 122 -3.38 -10.61 9.18
CA SER A 122 -3.23 -11.56 8.06
C SER A 122 -2.44 -10.98 6.89
N TRP A 123 -2.57 -9.66 6.67
CA TRP A 123 -1.91 -8.94 5.58
C TRP A 123 -0.95 -7.88 6.09
N LEU A 124 0.06 -7.60 5.26
CA LEU A 124 1.01 -6.51 5.39
C LEU A 124 0.92 -5.65 4.13
N PHE A 125 0.52 -4.39 4.26
CA PHE A 125 0.67 -3.43 3.17
C PHE A 125 2.03 -2.79 3.26
N VAL A 126 2.85 -2.90 2.22
CA VAL A 126 4.23 -2.43 2.25
C VAL A 126 4.35 -1.14 1.43
N ALA A 127 4.94 -0.12 2.04
CA ALA A 127 5.28 1.15 1.40
C ALA A 127 6.67 1.63 1.80
N GLY A 128 7.38 2.28 0.87
CA GLY A 128 8.61 3.01 1.17
C GLY A 128 8.32 4.39 1.78
N CYS A 129 9.20 4.87 2.68
CA CYS A 129 9.15 6.27 3.14
C CYS A 129 9.45 7.30 2.04
N ASP A 130 9.90 6.83 0.88
CA ASP A 130 10.24 7.60 -0.31
C ASP A 130 9.12 7.64 -1.35
N MET A 131 7.90 7.26 -0.96
CA MET A 131 6.70 7.39 -1.79
C MET A 131 5.82 8.54 -1.28
N PRO A 132 6.27 9.81 -1.33
CA PRO A 132 5.59 10.92 -0.66
C PRO A 132 4.27 11.34 -1.31
N LEU A 133 3.96 10.78 -2.48
CA LEU A 133 2.70 10.95 -3.22
C LEU A 133 1.76 9.75 -3.03
N LEU A 134 1.97 8.93 -2.01
CA LEU A 134 1.10 7.79 -1.71
C LEU A 134 -0.38 8.25 -1.59
N GLU A 135 -1.25 7.69 -2.42
CA GLU A 135 -2.65 8.13 -2.53
C GLU A 135 -3.59 7.15 -1.79
N PRO A 136 -4.50 7.64 -0.92
CA PRO A 136 -5.41 6.80 -0.15
C PRO A 136 -6.25 5.83 -1.00
N HIS A 137 -6.72 6.29 -2.16
CA HIS A 137 -7.57 5.50 -3.06
C HIS A 137 -6.83 4.33 -3.71
N ALA A 138 -5.53 4.49 -4.02
CA ALA A 138 -4.72 3.40 -4.56
C ALA A 138 -4.50 2.30 -3.51
N VAL A 139 -4.20 2.70 -2.26
CA VAL A 139 -4.07 1.76 -1.12
C VAL A 139 -5.41 1.04 -0.86
N ALA A 140 -6.52 1.78 -0.85
CA ALA A 140 -7.85 1.22 -0.63
C ALA A 140 -8.24 0.20 -1.71
N ALA A 141 -7.91 0.44 -2.97
CA ALA A 141 -8.19 -0.51 -4.06
C ALA A 141 -7.49 -1.86 -3.85
N LEU A 142 -6.24 -1.87 -3.39
CA LEU A 142 -5.55 -3.12 -3.04
C LEU A 142 -6.16 -3.81 -1.83
N PHE A 143 -6.63 -3.03 -0.85
CA PHE A 143 -7.36 -3.57 0.30
C PHE A 143 -8.66 -4.25 -0.13
N GLU A 144 -9.36 -3.69 -1.12
CA GLU A 144 -10.53 -4.30 -1.72
C GLU A 144 -10.20 -5.59 -2.50
N CYS A 145 -9.03 -5.67 -3.16
CA CYS A 145 -8.56 -6.94 -3.73
C CYS A 145 -8.39 -8.01 -2.64
N ALA A 146 -7.66 -7.71 -1.56
CA ALA A 146 -7.46 -8.66 -0.46
C ALA A 146 -8.77 -9.06 0.22
N ALA A 147 -9.69 -8.11 0.46
CA ALA A 147 -10.99 -8.41 1.06
C ALA A 147 -11.86 -9.31 0.17
N ARG A 148 -11.74 -9.21 -1.17
CA ARG A 148 -12.41 -10.14 -2.10
C ARG A 148 -11.81 -11.55 -1.98
N SER A 149 -10.49 -11.65 -1.99
CA SER A 149 -9.78 -12.93 -1.92
C SER A 149 -9.89 -13.62 -0.54
N ASP A 150 -10.18 -12.87 0.52
CA ASP A 150 -10.54 -13.39 1.85
C ASP A 150 -12.03 -13.77 1.95
N GLY A 151 -12.92 -12.92 1.42
CA GLY A 151 -14.38 -13.07 1.54
C GLY A 151 -14.99 -14.20 0.70
N ASP A 152 -14.30 -14.67 -0.33
CA ASP A 152 -14.70 -15.86 -1.11
C ASP A 152 -14.74 -17.14 -0.26
N ARG A 153 -14.08 -17.15 0.92
CA ARG A 153 -14.10 -18.29 1.84
C ARG A 153 -15.36 -18.38 2.70
N ASP A 154 -16.07 -17.27 2.91
CA ASP A 154 -17.16 -17.17 3.91
C ASP A 154 -18.56 -17.19 3.27
N ARG A 155 -18.66 -17.05 1.93
CA ARG A 155 -19.96 -16.95 1.24
C ARG A 155 -20.42 -18.15 0.42
N ASP A 156 -19.58 -19.12 0.10
CA ASP A 156 -20.00 -20.25 -0.76
C ASP A 156 -19.66 -21.63 -0.19
N ARG A 157 -20.57 -22.15 0.64
CA ARG A 157 -20.87 -23.60 0.70
C ARG A 157 -21.78 -24.04 -0.47
N HIS A 158 -21.90 -23.23 -1.52
CA HIS A 158 -22.51 -23.63 -2.78
C HIS A 158 -21.43 -23.69 -3.86
N VAL A 159 -21.32 -24.85 -4.49
CA VAL A 159 -20.27 -25.23 -5.42
C VAL A 159 -20.34 -24.34 -6.67
N SER A 160 -19.54 -23.29 -6.71
CA SER A 160 -19.16 -22.60 -7.94
C SER A 160 -18.09 -23.41 -8.66
N ALA A 161 -18.19 -23.53 -9.99
CA ALA A 161 -17.33 -24.36 -10.83
C ALA A 161 -15.88 -23.83 -10.98
N ASP A 162 -15.62 -22.59 -10.54
CA ASP A 162 -14.26 -22.07 -10.27
C ASP A 162 -13.90 -22.47 -8.83
N GLY A 163 -13.39 -23.69 -8.67
CA GLY A 163 -13.12 -24.28 -7.36
C GLY A 163 -12.13 -23.47 -6.53
N ASP A 164 -12.42 -23.36 -5.23
CA ASP A 164 -11.53 -23.13 -4.08
C ASP A 164 -10.17 -22.49 -4.43
N ARG A 165 -10.19 -21.30 -5.06
CA ARG A 165 -8.95 -20.63 -5.44
C ARG A 165 -8.31 -20.16 -4.14
N PRO A 166 -7.15 -20.70 -3.75
CA PRO A 166 -6.52 -20.31 -2.50
C PRO A 166 -6.24 -18.81 -2.54
N SER A 167 -6.58 -18.11 -1.46
CA SER A 167 -6.28 -16.68 -1.37
C SER A 167 -4.78 -16.45 -1.62
N PRO A 168 -4.42 -15.43 -2.42
CA PRO A 168 -3.06 -15.27 -2.90
C PRO A 168 -2.10 -14.97 -1.74
N PRO A 169 -0.82 -15.37 -1.85
CA PRO A 169 0.21 -15.04 -0.87
C PRO A 169 0.67 -13.58 -0.96
N ALA A 170 0.44 -12.92 -2.09
CA ALA A 170 0.68 -11.49 -2.27
C ALA A 170 -0.24 -10.92 -3.37
N ILE A 171 -0.54 -9.62 -3.28
CA ILE A 171 -1.25 -8.84 -4.30
C ILE A 171 -0.35 -7.67 -4.68
N VAL A 172 0.07 -7.63 -5.95
CA VAL A 172 1.12 -6.72 -6.42
C VAL A 172 0.65 -5.96 -7.67
N PRO A 173 0.62 -4.62 -7.65
CA PRO A 173 0.36 -3.85 -8.86
C PRO A 173 1.43 -4.11 -9.92
N VAL A 174 1.01 -4.14 -11.18
CA VAL A 174 1.90 -4.26 -12.33
C VAL A 174 1.53 -3.24 -13.40
N SER A 175 2.56 -2.57 -13.92
CA SER A 175 2.47 -1.71 -15.09
C SER A 175 3.37 -2.24 -16.20
N GLU A 176 3.38 -1.57 -17.35
CA GLU A 176 4.33 -1.87 -18.44
C GLU A 176 5.82 -1.80 -17.99
N ARG A 177 6.10 -1.13 -16.86
CA ARG A 177 7.44 -0.97 -16.30
C ARG A 177 7.83 -2.10 -15.35
N GLY A 178 6.88 -2.96 -14.99
CA GLY A 178 7.07 -4.06 -14.06
C GLY A 178 6.19 -3.94 -12.82
N HIS A 179 6.56 -4.70 -11.80
CA HIS A 179 5.80 -4.92 -10.58
C HIS A 179 6.18 -3.89 -9.52
N GLU A 180 5.24 -3.52 -8.66
CA GLU A 180 5.43 -2.53 -7.59
C GLU A 180 5.46 -3.18 -6.20
N PRO A 181 6.57 -3.83 -5.79
CA PRO A 181 6.66 -4.55 -4.51
C PRO A 181 6.59 -3.65 -3.28
N LEU A 182 6.79 -2.33 -3.46
CA LEU A 182 6.64 -1.31 -2.41
C LEU A 182 5.28 -0.62 -2.46
N HIS A 183 4.33 -1.14 -3.22
CA HIS A 183 2.93 -0.73 -3.16
C HIS A 183 2.05 -1.99 -3.20
N ALA A 184 2.35 -2.95 -2.33
CA ALA A 184 1.79 -4.30 -2.43
C ALA A 184 1.33 -4.83 -1.07
N LEU A 185 0.45 -5.81 -1.14
CA LEU A 185 0.02 -6.60 0.01
C LEU A 185 0.75 -7.94 0.02
N TYR A 186 1.27 -8.31 1.18
CA TYR A 186 1.88 -9.61 1.42
C TYR A 186 1.13 -10.31 2.55
N ARG A 187 0.81 -11.59 2.37
CA ARG A 187 0.35 -12.41 3.49
C ARG A 187 1.47 -12.52 4.49
N ARG A 188 1.14 -12.27 5.76
CA ARG A 188 2.08 -12.44 6.86
C ARG A 188 2.69 -13.85 6.87
N ALA A 189 1.87 -14.89 6.68
CA ALA A 189 2.34 -16.27 6.63
C ALA A 189 3.32 -16.49 5.45
N ALA A 190 2.98 -16.00 4.25
CA ALA A 190 3.84 -16.14 3.07
C ALA A 190 5.25 -15.54 3.28
N VAL A 191 5.35 -14.39 3.95
CA VAL A 191 6.64 -13.80 4.33
C VAL A 191 7.38 -14.73 5.29
N ARG A 192 6.74 -15.13 6.39
CA ARG A 192 7.38 -15.92 7.47
C ARG A 192 7.82 -17.31 7.01
N ASP A 193 7.03 -17.94 6.14
CA ASP A 193 7.26 -19.32 5.69
C ASP A 193 8.36 -19.41 4.61
N ASN A 194 8.70 -18.30 3.96
CA ASN A 194 9.67 -18.29 2.85
C ASN A 194 10.99 -17.60 3.18
N VAL A 195 11.03 -16.75 4.21
CA VAL A 195 12.21 -15.91 4.45
C VAL A 195 13.47 -16.68 4.86
N SER A 196 13.32 -17.85 5.50
CA SER A 196 14.48 -18.69 5.88
C SER A 196 15.25 -19.24 4.68
N GLU A 197 14.60 -19.30 3.52
CA GLU A 197 15.15 -19.84 2.28
C GLU A 197 15.74 -18.74 1.37
N LEU A 198 15.71 -17.48 1.81
CA LEU A 198 16.23 -16.33 1.06
C LEU A 198 17.65 -15.98 1.52
N ALA A 199 18.47 -15.53 0.57
CA ALA A 199 19.80 -15.05 0.85
C ALA A 199 19.76 -13.68 1.58
N PRO A 200 20.81 -13.31 2.32
CA PRO A 200 20.86 -12.02 3.03
C PRO A 200 20.59 -10.80 2.14
N ASP A 201 21.05 -10.83 0.89
CA ASP A 201 20.91 -9.71 -0.06
C ASP A 201 19.66 -9.80 -0.94
N ASP A 202 18.81 -10.82 -0.75
CA ASP A 202 17.58 -10.98 -1.51
C ASP A 202 16.56 -9.86 -1.19
N GLY A 203 15.89 -9.39 -2.24
CA GLY A 203 14.85 -8.38 -2.13
C GLY A 203 13.44 -8.97 -2.15
N LEU A 204 12.44 -8.09 -2.09
CA LEU A 204 11.03 -8.48 -2.23
C LEU A 204 10.73 -9.16 -3.59
N GLY A 205 11.49 -8.85 -4.65
CA GLY A 205 11.37 -9.56 -5.93
C GLY A 205 11.75 -11.04 -5.84
N ALA A 206 12.80 -11.38 -5.07
CA ALA A 206 13.20 -12.77 -4.83
C ALA A 206 12.14 -13.52 -4.00
N LEU A 207 11.56 -12.84 -2.99
CA LEU A 207 10.39 -13.37 -2.27
C LEU A 207 9.23 -13.65 -3.23
N LEU A 208 8.84 -12.69 -4.07
CA LEU A 208 7.74 -12.86 -5.03
C LEU A 208 7.97 -14.02 -6.00
N ASN A 209 9.20 -14.21 -6.48
CA ASN A 209 9.54 -15.33 -7.37
C ASN A 209 9.41 -16.71 -6.71
N ARG A 210 9.39 -16.79 -5.37
CA ARG A 210 9.17 -18.04 -4.63
C ARG A 210 7.71 -18.32 -4.32
N LEU A 211 6.85 -17.32 -4.45
CA LEU A 211 5.44 -17.43 -4.06
C LEU A 211 4.62 -17.95 -5.24
N ASP A 212 4.03 -19.13 -5.09
CA ASP A 212 3.05 -19.64 -6.03
C ASP A 212 1.69 -18.97 -5.83
N GLY A 213 1.09 -18.48 -6.92
CA GLY A 213 -0.25 -17.89 -6.91
C GLY A 213 -0.32 -16.41 -6.52
N VAL A 214 0.78 -15.65 -6.66
CA VAL A 214 0.74 -14.18 -6.52
C VAL A 214 -0.31 -13.58 -7.47
N GLU A 215 -1.15 -12.69 -6.93
CA GLU A 215 -2.11 -11.93 -7.74
C GLU A 215 -1.46 -10.65 -8.24
N TYR A 216 -1.23 -10.57 -9.56
CA TYR A 216 -0.74 -9.35 -10.21
C TYR A 216 -1.91 -8.55 -10.74
N VAL A 217 -2.05 -7.30 -10.29
CA VAL A 217 -3.18 -6.42 -10.65
C VAL A 217 -2.67 -5.33 -11.59
N GLY A 218 -3.18 -5.30 -12.81
CA GLY A 218 -2.82 -4.27 -13.79
C GLY A 218 -3.23 -2.87 -13.31
N PHE A 219 -2.45 -1.86 -13.66
CA PHE A 219 -2.77 -0.46 -13.35
C PHE A 219 -4.10 -0.01 -13.97
N ASP A 220 -4.51 -0.61 -15.09
CA ASP A 220 -5.79 -0.41 -15.75
C ASP A 220 -6.99 -0.90 -14.92
N ALA A 221 -6.76 -1.82 -13.98
CA ALA A 221 -7.75 -2.30 -13.01
C ALA A 221 -7.71 -1.52 -11.67
N LEU A 222 -6.83 -0.54 -11.52
CA LEU A 222 -6.67 0.28 -10.33
C LEU A 222 -7.09 1.74 -10.60
N PRO A 223 -7.38 2.54 -9.55
CA PRO A 223 -7.67 3.96 -9.73
C PRO A 223 -6.49 4.68 -10.40
N GLU A 224 -6.77 5.70 -11.22
CA GLU A 224 -5.75 6.52 -11.91
C GLU A 224 -4.67 7.07 -10.95
N SER A 225 -5.04 7.30 -9.68
CA SER A 225 -4.11 7.71 -8.63
C SER A 225 -2.97 6.74 -8.36
N VAL A 226 -3.03 5.48 -8.83
CA VAL A 226 -1.97 4.48 -8.61
C VAL A 226 -0.64 4.92 -9.20
N ASP A 227 -0.61 5.58 -10.36
CA ASP A 227 0.61 6.04 -11.02
C ASP A 227 1.38 7.05 -10.15
N ARG A 228 0.64 8.01 -9.57
CA ARG A 228 1.17 8.95 -8.58
C ARG A 228 1.56 8.23 -7.29
N SER A 229 0.75 7.28 -6.85
CA SER A 229 0.94 6.57 -5.59
C SER A 229 2.22 5.75 -5.51
N VAL A 230 2.76 5.30 -6.65
CA VAL A 230 4.00 4.51 -6.73
C VAL A 230 5.25 5.35 -6.98
N THR A 231 5.10 6.67 -7.06
CA THR A 231 6.20 7.60 -7.34
C THR A 231 7.24 7.59 -6.22
N ASN A 232 8.42 7.06 -6.52
CA ASN A 232 9.55 7.02 -5.59
C ASN A 232 10.47 8.24 -5.77
N VAL A 233 10.91 8.83 -4.66
CA VAL A 233 11.85 9.96 -4.61
C VAL A 233 13.16 9.53 -3.95
N ASN A 234 14.22 9.36 -4.73
CA ASN A 234 15.51 8.84 -4.25
C ASN A 234 16.61 9.90 -4.13
N THR A 235 16.40 11.07 -4.73
CA THR A 235 17.34 12.19 -4.77
C THR A 235 16.63 13.50 -4.46
N ARG A 236 17.39 14.53 -4.04
CA ARG A 236 16.85 15.88 -3.85
C ARG A 236 16.35 16.50 -5.15
N THR A 237 16.96 16.16 -6.28
CA THR A 237 16.51 16.62 -7.60
C THR A 237 15.14 16.05 -7.95
N GLU A 238 14.91 14.76 -7.72
CA GLU A 238 13.57 14.15 -7.88
C GLU A 238 12.56 14.80 -6.93
N LEU A 239 12.95 15.06 -5.66
CA LEU A 239 12.07 15.73 -4.69
C LEU A 239 11.66 17.12 -5.16
N ALA A 240 12.61 17.90 -5.71
CA ALA A 240 12.34 19.23 -6.23
C ALA A 240 11.39 19.21 -7.43
N ARG A 241 11.51 18.21 -8.33
CA ARG A 241 10.57 18.00 -9.44
C ARG A 241 9.17 17.68 -8.95
N VAL A 242 9.05 16.75 -7.98
CA VAL A 242 7.76 16.45 -7.34
C VAL A 242 7.14 17.71 -6.74
N ALA A 243 7.94 18.53 -6.03
CA ALA A 243 7.47 19.77 -5.40
C ALA A 243 7.04 20.84 -6.41
N ALA A 244 7.64 20.87 -7.60
CA ALA A 244 7.27 21.78 -8.68
C ALA A 244 5.95 21.38 -9.36
N GLY A 245 5.40 20.20 -9.05
CA GLY A 245 4.24 19.66 -9.76
C GLY A 245 4.57 19.22 -11.18
N ASP A 246 5.86 19.13 -11.53
CA ASP A 246 6.28 18.47 -12.76
C ASP A 246 5.72 17.05 -12.70
N GLU A 247 5.05 16.60 -13.76
CA GLU A 247 4.61 15.21 -13.87
C GLU A 247 5.83 14.34 -13.59
N VAL A 248 5.85 13.72 -12.41
CA VAL A 248 6.80 12.64 -12.12
C VAL A 248 6.21 11.38 -12.73
N ARG A 249 5.88 11.47 -14.02
CA ARG A 249 5.87 10.31 -14.90
C ARG A 249 7.31 9.85 -14.92
N ARG A 250 7.60 8.81 -14.13
CA ARG A 250 8.85 8.08 -14.33
C ARG A 250 8.89 7.49 -15.72
#